data_AF-A0A557SVE7-F1
#
_entry.id   AF-A0A557SVE7-F1
#
_cell.length_a   1.000
_cell.length_b   1.000
_cell.length_c   1.000
_cell.angle_alpha   90.00
_cell.angle_beta   90.00
_cell.angle_gamma   90.00
#
_symmetry.space_group_name_H-M   'P 1'
#
loop_
_entity.id
_entity.type
_entity.pdbx_description
1 polymer ?
#
loop_
_entity_poly.entity_id
_entity_poly.type
_entity_poly.pdbx_seq_one_letter_code
_entity_poly.pdbx_strand_id
1 'polypeptide(L)'
;MTIVSDSYMGFFLPSNIYERLSKFLDGDLDFPFVDQHEILGIFFLFGKDFGVKNDLDVLSAKDITRKTIDQLKREIFLSKNIAPSNIELIKENYQRRVLQIYVEMQNSAAFEEREINKRISRDPTLLMYCYAHHISYYRQKCFFEIYDPFKRDQLDKKLHSLLLNRMVMLSYNVEKSANLPYNTLHPFVDWIIQNNTSGSRSVS
;
A
#
# COMPACT_ATOMS: atom_id res chain seq x y z
N MET A 1 -1.93 -22.80 8.69
CA MET A 1 -2.18 -21.59 7.87
C MET A 1 -1.00 -20.66 8.08
N THR A 2 -0.41 -20.08 7.03
CA THR A 2 0.81 -19.27 7.13
C THR A 2 0.44 -17.80 7.30
N ILE A 3 1.18 -17.06 8.13
CA ILE A 3 0.97 -15.61 8.34
C ILE A 3 1.04 -14.83 7.02
N VAL A 4 1.83 -15.32 6.06
CA VAL A 4 1.88 -14.80 4.69
C VAL A 4 0.50 -14.81 4.03
N SER A 5 -0.25 -15.91 4.15
CA SER A 5 -1.63 -16.01 3.63
C SER A 5 -2.64 -15.21 4.45
N ASP A 6 -2.26 -14.79 5.67
CA ASP A 6 -3.07 -13.98 6.59
C ASP A 6 -2.54 -12.54 6.71
N SER A 7 -2.06 -12.00 5.60
CA SER A 7 -1.51 -10.64 5.50
C SER A 7 -2.33 -9.79 4.53
N TYR A 8 -2.46 -8.50 4.83
CA TYR A 8 -3.16 -7.53 4.00
C TYR A 8 -2.32 -6.27 3.83
N MET A 9 -2.29 -5.72 2.62
CA MET A 9 -1.57 -4.48 2.29
C MET A 9 -2.57 -3.41 1.87
N GLY A 10 -2.29 -2.16 2.24
CA GLY A 10 -3.03 -1.01 1.75
C GLY A 10 -2.17 0.25 1.72
N PHE A 11 -2.77 1.35 1.27
CA PHE A 11 -2.06 2.58 0.97
C PHE A 11 -2.80 3.81 1.52
N PHE A 12 -2.03 4.82 1.92
CA PHE A 12 -2.49 6.17 2.26
C PHE A 12 -2.03 7.10 1.14
N LEU A 13 -2.92 7.36 0.18
CA LEU A 13 -2.61 8.11 -1.03
C LEU A 13 -3.59 9.28 -1.17
N PRO A 14 -3.26 10.30 -1.98
CA PRO A 14 -4.20 11.36 -2.34
C PRO A 14 -5.52 10.77 -2.86
N SER A 15 -6.65 11.40 -2.51
CA SER A 15 -7.99 10.89 -2.84
C SER A 15 -8.24 10.73 -4.33
N ASN A 16 -7.58 11.52 -5.17
CA ASN A 16 -7.65 11.48 -6.63
C ASN A 16 -6.53 10.65 -7.28
N ILE A 17 -5.74 9.87 -6.51
CA ILE A 17 -4.61 9.11 -7.06
C ILE A 17 -5.02 8.14 -8.17
N TYR A 18 -6.21 7.53 -8.05
CA TYR A 18 -6.74 6.59 -9.03
C TYR A 18 -7.00 7.26 -10.37
N GLU A 19 -7.56 8.48 -10.35
CA GLU A 19 -7.79 9.28 -11.54
C GLU A 19 -6.46 9.72 -12.17
N ARG A 20 -5.50 10.18 -11.36
CA ARG A 20 -4.17 10.58 -11.85
C ARG A 20 -3.42 9.41 -12.48
N LEU A 21 -3.50 8.22 -11.87
CA LEU A 21 -2.91 7.01 -12.40
C LEU A 21 -3.55 6.63 -13.74
N SER A 22 -4.88 6.68 -13.87
CA SER A 22 -5.56 6.44 -15.15
C SER A 22 -5.08 7.42 -16.23
N LYS A 23 -5.09 8.73 -15.96
CA LYS A 23 -4.60 9.74 -16.92
C LYS A 23 -3.13 9.52 -17.32
N PHE A 24 -2.28 9.11 -16.38
CA PHE A 24 -0.88 8.79 -16.68
C PHE A 24 -0.75 7.57 -17.61
N LEU A 25 -1.55 6.53 -17.38
CA LEU A 25 -1.58 5.35 -18.23
C LEU A 25 -2.09 5.66 -19.65
N ASP A 26 -3.11 6.51 -19.74
CA ASP A 26 -3.71 6.93 -21.01
C ASP A 26 -2.80 7.92 -21.79
N GLY A 27 -1.82 8.52 -21.10
CA GLY A 27 -0.89 9.50 -21.68
C GLY A 27 -1.36 10.95 -21.59
N ASP A 28 -2.46 11.21 -20.89
CA ASP A 28 -3.02 12.54 -20.63
C ASP A 28 -2.30 13.28 -19.49
N LEU A 29 -1.41 12.58 -18.77
CA LEU A 29 -0.63 13.14 -17.68
C LEU A 29 0.81 12.61 -17.72
N ASP A 30 1.77 13.49 -17.50
CA ASP A 30 3.19 13.13 -17.44
C ASP A 30 3.61 12.73 -16.03
N PHE A 31 4.74 12.01 -15.94
CA PHE A 31 5.39 11.72 -14.67
C PHE A 31 6.30 12.89 -14.25
N PRO A 32 6.31 13.29 -12.96
CA PRO A 32 5.53 12.75 -11.84
C PRO A 32 4.10 13.32 -11.81
N PHE A 33 3.13 12.46 -11.50
CA PHE A 33 1.73 12.86 -11.33
C PHE A 33 1.32 13.07 -9.86
N VAL A 34 2.28 13.01 -8.94
CA VAL A 34 2.12 13.29 -7.50
C VAL A 34 3.08 14.42 -7.14
N ASP A 35 2.59 15.44 -6.44
CA ASP A 35 3.39 16.60 -6.03
C ASP A 35 4.40 16.23 -4.95
N GLN A 36 5.57 16.87 -4.96
CA GLN A 36 6.67 16.63 -4.02
C GLN A 36 6.26 16.69 -2.55
N HIS A 37 5.28 17.50 -2.18
CA HIS A 37 4.87 17.71 -0.79
C HIS A 37 3.73 16.77 -0.36
N GLU A 38 3.16 16.00 -1.29
CA GLU A 38 2.11 15.03 -0.95
C GLU A 38 2.70 13.86 -0.16
N ILE A 39 2.12 13.58 1.01
CA ILE A 39 2.53 12.45 1.85
C ILE A 39 1.85 11.19 1.32
N LEU A 40 2.68 10.22 0.93
CA LEU A 40 2.27 8.87 0.57
C LEU A 40 2.64 7.93 1.70
N GLY A 41 1.75 6.98 1.99
CA GLY A 41 2.01 5.92 2.93
C GLY A 41 1.57 4.56 2.43
N ILE A 42 2.18 3.52 2.99
CA ILE A 42 1.84 2.12 2.75
C ILE A 42 1.79 1.41 4.10
N PHE A 43 0.87 0.46 4.23
CA PHE A 43 0.77 -0.37 5.42
C PHE A 43 0.64 -1.85 5.08
N PHE A 44 1.09 -2.68 6.02
CA PHE A 44 0.93 -4.13 6.00
C PHE A 44 0.37 -4.56 7.35
N LEU A 45 -0.78 -5.23 7.31
CA LEU A 45 -1.46 -5.83 8.46
C LEU A 45 -1.20 -7.33 8.44
N PHE A 46 -0.65 -7.87 9.52
CA PHE A 46 -0.36 -9.29 9.68
C PHE A 46 -1.29 -9.91 10.72
N GLY A 47 -1.79 -11.12 10.44
CA GLY A 47 -2.75 -11.82 11.29
C GLY A 47 -4.19 -11.31 11.09
N LYS A 48 -4.56 -10.89 9.87
CA LYS A 48 -5.84 -10.22 9.61
C LYS A 48 -7.05 -11.04 10.11
N ASP A 49 -7.11 -12.31 9.76
CA ASP A 49 -8.22 -13.21 10.02
C ASP A 49 -8.01 -14.03 11.30
N PHE A 50 -6.77 -14.43 11.60
CA PHE A 50 -6.49 -15.34 12.72
C PHE A 50 -5.70 -14.70 13.87
N GLY A 51 -5.12 -13.52 13.66
CA GLY A 51 -4.24 -12.87 14.62
C GLY A 51 -2.86 -13.54 14.71
N VAL A 52 -1.94 -12.84 15.37
CA VAL A 52 -0.59 -13.28 15.72
C VAL A 52 -0.63 -13.73 17.18
N LYS A 53 -0.64 -15.04 17.44
CA LYS A 53 -1.04 -15.58 18.76
C LYS A 53 0.12 -15.98 19.66
N ASN A 54 1.26 -16.31 19.10
CA ASN A 54 2.40 -16.85 19.82
C ASN A 54 3.72 -16.24 19.31
N ASP A 55 4.82 -16.51 20.01
CA ASP A 55 6.13 -15.93 19.68
C ASP A 55 6.66 -16.38 18.32
N LEU A 56 6.33 -17.61 17.88
CA LEU A 56 6.70 -18.08 16.53
C LEU A 56 5.96 -17.29 15.45
N ASP A 57 4.69 -16.97 15.68
CA ASP A 57 3.91 -16.13 14.79
C ASP A 57 4.51 -14.73 14.70
N VAL A 58 4.92 -14.15 15.83
CA VAL A 58 5.58 -12.85 15.88
C VAL A 58 6.90 -12.86 15.10
N LEU A 59 7.74 -13.88 15.31
CA LEU A 59 9.00 -14.02 14.59
C LEU A 59 8.79 -14.14 13.07
N SER A 60 7.83 -14.97 12.67
CA SER A 60 7.46 -15.14 11.26
C SER A 60 6.93 -13.83 10.65
N ALA A 61 6.06 -13.10 11.35
CA ALA A 61 5.57 -11.80 10.90
C ALA A 61 6.72 -10.78 10.76
N LYS A 62 7.67 -10.74 11.72
CA LYS A 62 8.86 -9.87 11.66
C LYS A 62 9.77 -10.23 10.49
N ASP A 63 9.95 -11.53 10.19
CA ASP A 63 10.74 -11.99 9.06
C ASP A 63 10.12 -11.59 7.72
N ILE A 64 8.80 -11.73 7.57
CA ILE A 64 8.06 -11.26 6.40
C ILE A 64 8.22 -9.75 6.27
N THR A 65 8.00 -9.02 7.37
CA THR A 65 8.14 -7.56 7.43
C THR A 65 9.51 -7.11 6.94
N ARG A 66 10.60 -7.73 7.43
CA ARG A 66 11.97 -7.44 6.99
C ARG A 66 12.17 -7.67 5.49
N LYS A 67 11.69 -8.81 4.97
CA LYS A 67 11.76 -9.10 3.53
C LYS A 67 10.99 -8.07 2.70
N THR A 68 9.83 -7.65 3.17
CA THR A 68 9.01 -6.60 2.53
C THR A 68 9.73 -5.25 2.53
N ILE A 69 10.36 -4.86 3.64
CA ILE A 69 11.18 -3.64 3.72
C ILE A 69 12.32 -3.70 2.70
N ASP A 70 13.04 -4.82 2.63
CA ASP A 70 14.14 -4.98 1.68
C ASP A 70 13.65 -4.93 0.24
N GLN A 71 12.49 -5.50 -0.05
CA GLN A 71 11.88 -5.40 -1.38
C GLN A 71 11.50 -3.96 -1.72
N LEU A 72 10.81 -3.24 -0.83
CA LEU A 72 10.45 -1.83 -1.06
C LEU A 72 11.68 -0.96 -1.26
N LYS A 73 12.73 -1.15 -0.45
CA LYS A 73 14.01 -0.44 -0.61
C LYS A 73 14.66 -0.74 -1.96
N ARG A 74 14.62 -2.00 -2.41
CA ARG A 74 15.12 -2.39 -3.73
C ARG A 74 14.34 -1.71 -4.84
N GLU A 75 13.00 -1.72 -4.78
CA GLU A 75 12.16 -1.02 -5.77
C GLU A 75 12.50 0.47 -5.82
N ILE A 76 12.54 1.16 -4.67
CA ILE A 76 12.93 2.58 -4.58
C ILE A 76 14.33 2.82 -5.19
N PHE A 77 15.30 1.95 -4.88
CA PHE A 77 16.66 2.09 -5.38
C PHE A 77 16.77 1.85 -6.90
N LEU A 78 16.09 0.82 -7.41
CA LEU A 78 16.04 0.54 -8.85
C LEU A 78 15.43 1.72 -9.60
N SER A 79 14.41 2.34 -9.02
CA SER A 79 13.82 3.57 -9.56
C SER A 79 14.74 4.79 -9.46
N LYS A 80 15.74 4.81 -8.56
CA LYS A 80 16.62 5.98 -8.31
C LYS A 80 17.67 6.17 -9.39
N ASN A 81 18.04 5.09 -10.06
CA ASN A 81 18.97 5.12 -11.20
C ASN A 81 18.26 5.50 -12.51
N ILE A 82 16.96 5.79 -12.46
CA ILE A 82 16.18 6.31 -13.59
C ILE A 82 16.43 7.83 -13.65
N ALA A 83 17.35 8.26 -14.52
CA ALA A 83 17.50 9.66 -14.86
C ALA A 83 16.17 10.23 -15.43
N PRO A 84 15.95 11.56 -15.43
CA PRO A 84 14.76 12.17 -16.06
C PRO A 84 14.51 11.73 -17.51
N SER A 85 15.55 11.27 -18.21
CA SER A 85 15.49 10.71 -19.57
C SER A 85 14.83 9.32 -19.67
N ASN A 86 14.53 8.64 -18.55
CA ASN A 86 13.97 7.29 -18.53
C ASN A 86 12.51 7.24 -18.05
N ILE A 87 11.74 8.32 -18.22
CA ILE A 87 10.27 8.32 -17.98
C ILE A 87 9.59 7.22 -18.82
N GLU A 88 10.12 6.92 -20.01
CA GLU A 88 9.65 5.81 -20.85
C GLU A 88 9.76 4.46 -20.13
N LEU A 89 10.90 4.19 -19.46
CA LEU A 89 11.09 2.96 -18.68
C LEU A 89 10.10 2.86 -17.50
N ILE A 90 9.80 3.99 -16.85
CA ILE A 90 8.74 4.03 -15.83
C ILE A 90 7.42 3.63 -16.46
N LYS A 91 7.04 4.25 -17.58
CA LYS A 91 5.78 3.96 -18.28
C LYS A 91 5.69 2.50 -18.73
N GLU A 92 6.79 1.92 -19.22
CA GLU A 92 6.88 0.50 -19.59
C GLU A 92 6.58 -0.45 -18.42
N ASN A 93 7.07 -0.17 -17.21
CA ASN A 93 6.78 -0.99 -16.03
C ASN A 93 5.28 -0.98 -15.68
N TYR A 94 4.64 0.18 -15.76
CA TYR A 94 3.19 0.30 -15.54
C TYR A 94 2.42 -0.43 -16.63
N GLN A 95 2.75 -0.20 -17.90
CA GLN A 95 2.10 -0.85 -19.05
C GLN A 95 2.23 -2.37 -18.99
N ARG A 96 3.41 -2.90 -18.61
CA ARG A 96 3.62 -4.34 -18.43
C ARG A 96 2.68 -4.92 -17.38
N ARG A 97 2.51 -4.24 -16.23
CA ARG A 97 1.59 -4.68 -15.19
C ARG A 97 0.13 -4.57 -15.64
N VAL A 98 -0.24 -3.51 -16.36
CA VAL A 98 -1.57 -3.38 -16.98
C VAL A 98 -1.87 -4.56 -17.90
N LEU A 99 -0.95 -4.92 -18.79
CA LEU A 99 -1.11 -6.08 -19.69
C LEU A 99 -1.30 -7.40 -18.90
N GLN A 100 -0.54 -7.60 -17.82
CA GLN A 100 -0.74 -8.76 -16.94
C GLN A 100 -2.15 -8.78 -16.33
N ILE A 101 -2.66 -7.64 -15.87
CA ILE A 101 -4.03 -7.53 -15.32
C ILE A 101 -5.07 -7.90 -16.38
N TYR A 102 -4.91 -7.44 -17.62
CA TYR A 102 -5.80 -7.83 -18.72
C TYR A 102 -5.82 -9.35 -18.91
N VAL A 103 -4.66 -10.02 -18.91
CA VAL A 103 -4.57 -11.48 -19.03
C VAL A 103 -5.20 -12.18 -17.82
N GLU A 104 -4.93 -11.70 -16.60
CA GLU A 104 -5.54 -12.23 -15.36
C GLU A 104 -7.08 -12.16 -15.43
N MET A 105 -7.64 -11.06 -15.93
CA MET A 105 -9.08 -10.83 -15.99
C MET A 105 -9.79 -11.54 -17.14
N GLN A 106 -9.16 -11.70 -18.30
CA GLN A 106 -9.72 -12.49 -19.41
C GLN A 106 -9.95 -13.95 -19.02
N ASN A 107 -9.12 -14.48 -18.12
CA ASN A 107 -9.27 -15.83 -17.57
C ASN A 107 -10.35 -15.92 -16.48
N SER A 108 -11.04 -14.82 -16.14
CA SER A 108 -12.12 -14.78 -15.16
C SER A 108 -13.49 -14.72 -15.85
N ALA A 109 -14.51 -15.35 -15.25
CA ALA A 109 -15.83 -15.55 -15.87
C ALA A 109 -16.67 -14.27 -16.08
N ALA A 110 -16.21 -13.09 -15.63
CA ALA A 110 -16.96 -11.83 -15.63
C ALA A 110 -16.10 -10.70 -16.24
N PHE A 111 -15.82 -10.80 -17.54
CA PHE A 111 -15.07 -9.78 -18.26
C PHE A 111 -15.97 -8.60 -18.66
N GLU A 112 -15.92 -7.52 -17.89
CA GLU A 112 -16.48 -6.21 -18.24
C GLU A 112 -15.39 -5.15 -18.21
N GLU A 113 -15.28 -4.33 -19.25
CA GLU A 113 -14.25 -3.30 -19.41
C GLU A 113 -14.20 -2.30 -18.24
N ARG A 114 -15.37 -1.93 -17.69
CA ARG A 114 -15.46 -1.04 -16.51
C ARG A 114 -14.83 -1.66 -15.27
N GLU A 115 -14.93 -2.98 -15.11
CA GLU A 115 -14.32 -3.67 -13.97
C GLU A 115 -12.79 -3.76 -14.14
N ILE A 116 -12.29 -3.78 -15.38
CA ILE A 116 -10.85 -3.75 -15.67
C ILE A 116 -10.24 -2.42 -15.27
N ASN A 117 -10.81 -1.29 -15.68
CA ASN A 117 -10.26 0.03 -15.34
C ASN A 117 -10.24 0.26 -13.83
N LYS A 118 -11.27 -0.22 -13.13
CA LYS A 118 -11.35 -0.21 -11.67
C LYS A 118 -10.31 -1.15 -11.03
N ARG A 119 -10.06 -2.32 -11.62
CA ARG A 119 -9.04 -3.28 -11.16
C ARG A 119 -7.63 -2.73 -11.36
N ILE A 120 -7.35 -2.07 -12.48
CA ILE A 120 -6.07 -1.43 -12.81
C ILE A 120 -5.80 -0.29 -11.82
N SER A 121 -6.71 0.67 -11.71
CA SER A 121 -6.51 1.84 -10.84
C SER A 121 -6.31 1.48 -9.37
N ARG A 122 -6.82 0.32 -8.93
CA ARG A 122 -6.69 -0.20 -7.56
C ARG A 122 -5.67 -1.35 -7.44
N ASP A 123 -4.86 -1.60 -8.47
CA ASP A 123 -3.90 -2.70 -8.43
C ASP A 123 -2.80 -2.44 -7.39
N PRO A 124 -2.59 -3.36 -6.43
CA PRO A 124 -1.61 -3.14 -5.37
C PRO A 124 -0.18 -2.96 -5.89
N THR A 125 0.20 -3.62 -7.00
CA THR A 125 1.52 -3.46 -7.60
C THR A 125 1.67 -2.07 -8.22
N LEU A 126 0.66 -1.59 -8.95
CA LEU A 126 0.68 -0.24 -9.53
C LEU A 126 0.73 0.86 -8.45
N LEU A 127 -0.02 0.70 -7.35
CA LEU A 127 0.03 1.64 -6.23
C LEU A 127 1.36 1.59 -5.49
N MET A 128 1.98 0.42 -5.38
CA MET A 128 3.34 0.27 -4.86
C MET A 128 4.37 0.97 -5.76
N TYR A 129 4.23 0.89 -7.08
CA TYR A 129 5.06 1.67 -8.01
C TYR A 129 4.87 3.16 -7.80
N CYS A 130 3.63 3.64 -7.60
CA CYS A 130 3.37 5.05 -7.31
C CYS A 130 4.16 5.50 -6.07
N TYR A 131 4.12 4.72 -5.00
CA TYR A 131 4.87 4.99 -3.77
C TYR A 131 6.39 4.99 -4.00
N ALA A 132 6.93 3.92 -4.59
CA ALA A 132 8.37 3.76 -4.76
C ALA A 132 8.98 4.78 -5.74
N HIS A 133 8.31 5.01 -6.87
CA HIS A 133 8.78 5.93 -7.91
C HIS A 133 8.70 7.38 -7.45
N HIS A 134 7.68 7.74 -6.67
CA HIS A 134 7.56 9.07 -6.08
C HIS A 134 8.75 9.38 -5.16
N ILE A 135 9.03 8.49 -4.20
CA ILE A 135 10.18 8.62 -3.28
C ILE A 135 11.48 8.75 -4.08
N SER A 136 11.64 7.90 -5.08
CA SER A 136 12.81 7.87 -5.92
C SER A 136 13.03 9.18 -6.70
N TYR A 137 12.00 9.62 -7.42
CA TYR A 137 12.05 10.78 -8.30
C TYR A 137 12.44 12.05 -7.54
N TYR A 138 11.77 12.30 -6.41
CA TYR A 138 12.06 13.44 -5.55
C TYR A 138 13.25 13.22 -4.61
N ARG A 139 13.91 12.05 -4.70
CA ARG A 139 15.04 11.64 -3.84
C ARG A 139 14.72 11.76 -2.34
N GLN A 140 13.46 11.51 -1.99
CA GLN A 140 12.99 11.51 -0.62
C GLN A 140 13.57 10.31 0.14
N LYS A 141 13.57 10.43 1.46
CA LYS A 141 13.78 9.30 2.35
C LYS A 141 12.41 8.77 2.78
N CYS A 142 12.37 7.52 3.18
CA CYS A 142 11.22 6.92 3.85
C CYS A 142 11.67 6.28 5.16
N PHE A 143 10.75 6.19 6.11
CA PHE A 143 10.93 5.42 7.34
C PHE A 143 9.95 4.25 7.38
N PHE A 144 10.27 3.27 8.22
CA PHE A 144 9.41 2.13 8.50
C PHE A 144 9.20 2.04 10.01
N GLU A 145 7.96 1.83 10.42
CA GLU A 145 7.58 1.66 11.82
C GLU A 145 6.78 0.37 11.97
N ILE A 146 7.21 -0.49 12.89
CA ILE A 146 6.62 -1.82 13.10
C ILE A 146 5.99 -1.83 14.49
N TYR A 147 4.71 -2.16 14.53
CA TYR A 147 3.95 -2.37 15.75
C TYR A 147 3.84 -3.86 16.01
N ASP A 148 4.32 -4.27 17.18
CA ASP A 148 4.09 -5.60 17.74
C ASP A 148 2.58 -5.87 17.92
N PRO A 149 2.15 -7.13 18.16
CA PRO A 149 0.74 -7.45 18.26
C PRO A 149 0.05 -6.56 19.29
N PHE A 150 -0.98 -5.82 18.86
CA PHE A 150 -1.66 -4.90 19.75
C PHE A 150 -2.34 -5.64 20.90
N LYS A 151 -2.14 -5.12 22.12
CA LYS A 151 -2.75 -5.62 23.35
C LYS A 151 -4.07 -4.87 23.65
N ARG A 152 -4.91 -5.48 24.50
CA ARG A 152 -6.24 -4.93 24.83
C ARG A 152 -6.18 -3.53 25.48
N ASP A 153 -5.18 -3.30 26.31
CA ASP A 153 -4.93 -2.04 27.03
C ASP A 153 -4.42 -0.91 26.13
N GLN A 154 -3.91 -1.25 24.94
CA GLN A 154 -3.38 -0.31 23.96
C GLN A 154 -4.45 0.17 22.96
N LEU A 155 -5.62 -0.46 22.96
CA LEU A 155 -6.66 -0.22 21.96
C LEU A 155 -7.99 0.20 22.59
N ASP A 156 -8.63 1.18 21.97
CA ASP A 156 -10.05 1.43 22.21
C ASP A 156 -10.88 0.17 21.92
N LYS A 157 -11.91 -0.08 22.73
CA LYS A 157 -12.80 -1.24 22.58
C LYS A 157 -13.34 -1.42 21.16
N LYS A 158 -13.63 -0.32 20.45
CA LYS A 158 -14.11 -0.31 19.06
C LYS A 158 -13.12 -0.92 18.06
N LEU A 159 -11.82 -0.92 18.38
CA LEU A 159 -10.76 -1.46 17.53
C LEU A 159 -10.39 -2.90 17.88
N HIS A 160 -10.94 -3.47 18.96
CA HIS A 160 -10.54 -4.82 19.42
C HIS A 160 -10.83 -5.88 18.36
N SER A 161 -11.99 -5.84 17.69
CA SER A 161 -12.31 -6.79 16.61
C SER A 161 -11.37 -6.66 15.41
N LEU A 162 -10.83 -5.46 15.18
CA LEU A 162 -10.06 -5.11 13.98
C LEU A 162 -8.55 -5.23 14.15
N LEU A 163 -8.01 -5.00 15.35
CA LEU A 163 -6.57 -4.85 15.58
C LEU A 163 -6.01 -5.70 16.73
N LEU A 164 -6.86 -6.26 17.62
CA LEU A 164 -6.35 -7.05 18.73
C LEU A 164 -5.52 -8.24 18.23
N ASN A 165 -4.34 -8.44 18.81
CA ASN A 165 -3.36 -9.46 18.44
C ASN A 165 -2.89 -9.37 16.97
N ARG A 166 -2.99 -8.21 16.32
CA ARG A 166 -2.49 -8.02 14.95
C ARG A 166 -1.25 -7.15 14.95
N MET A 167 -0.33 -7.45 14.04
CA MET A 167 0.86 -6.64 13.83
C MET A 167 0.67 -5.74 12.63
N VAL A 168 1.29 -4.55 12.67
CA VAL A 168 1.21 -3.60 11.57
C VAL A 168 2.59 -3.06 11.27
N MET A 169 2.96 -3.04 9.98
CA MET A 169 4.06 -2.22 9.49
C MET A 169 3.50 -1.01 8.76
N LEU A 170 4.00 0.18 9.08
CA LEU A 170 3.70 1.44 8.39
C LEU A 170 4.96 1.99 7.75
N SER A 171 4.81 2.66 6.61
CA SER A 171 5.89 3.42 5.97
C SER A 171 5.35 4.64 5.26
N TYR A 172 6.10 5.74 5.32
CA TYR A 172 5.75 7.03 4.71
C TYR A 172 6.95 7.62 3.98
N ASN A 173 6.71 8.43 2.94
CA ASN A 173 7.72 9.12 2.13
C ASN A 173 8.38 10.33 2.82
N VAL A 174 8.60 10.25 4.13
CA VAL A 174 9.30 11.27 4.91
C VAL A 174 10.47 10.64 5.67
N GLU A 175 11.45 11.44 6.10
CA GLU A 175 12.68 10.90 6.72
C GLU A 175 12.43 10.24 8.09
N LYS A 176 11.56 10.82 8.91
CA LYS A 176 11.24 10.33 10.27
C LYS A 176 9.77 10.57 10.58
N SER A 177 9.23 9.82 11.54
CA SER A 177 7.85 10.00 12.01
C SER A 177 7.55 11.42 12.50
N ALA A 178 8.53 12.10 13.10
CA ALA A 178 8.41 13.49 13.54
C ALA A 178 8.20 14.50 12.39
N ASN A 179 8.44 14.10 11.14
CA ASN A 179 8.17 14.93 9.96
C ASN A 179 6.73 14.78 9.45
N LEU A 180 5.94 13.85 10.01
CA LEU A 180 4.52 13.75 9.70
C LEU A 180 3.74 14.85 10.44
N PRO A 181 2.69 15.41 9.83
CA PRO A 181 1.80 16.38 10.49
C PRO A 181 0.84 15.71 11.49
N TYR A 182 0.92 14.40 11.67
CA TYR A 182 0.06 13.57 12.50
C TYR A 182 0.83 12.39 13.10
N ASN A 183 0.22 11.70 14.07
CA ASN A 183 0.76 10.44 14.60
C ASN A 183 0.81 9.36 13.51
N THR A 184 1.89 8.57 13.44
CA THR A 184 2.10 7.52 12.44
C THR A 184 0.90 6.57 12.27
N LEU A 185 0.24 6.17 13.37
CA LEU A 185 -0.91 5.25 13.34
C LEU A 185 -2.21 5.92 12.88
N HIS A 186 -2.32 7.24 12.91
CA HIS A 186 -3.58 7.93 12.73
C HIS A 186 -4.24 7.65 11.36
N PRO A 187 -3.55 7.78 10.21
CA PRO A 187 -4.13 7.44 8.90
C PRO A 187 -4.57 5.98 8.80
N PHE A 188 -3.83 5.08 9.44
CA PHE A 188 -4.15 3.65 9.46
C PHE A 188 -5.44 3.36 10.24
N VAL A 189 -5.58 3.97 11.42
CA VAL A 189 -6.78 3.81 12.25
C VAL A 189 -8.01 4.38 11.56
N ASP A 190 -7.88 5.55 10.93
CA ASP A 190 -8.99 6.14 10.16
C ASP A 190 -9.38 5.26 8.99
N TRP A 191 -8.39 4.74 8.24
CA TRP A 191 -8.62 3.82 7.14
C TRP A 191 -9.35 2.54 7.60
N ILE A 192 -8.92 1.91 8.70
CA ILE A 192 -9.51 0.64 9.14
C ILE A 192 -10.93 0.86 9.66
N ILE A 193 -11.21 1.97 10.33
CA ILE A 193 -12.56 2.31 10.77
C ILE A 193 -13.45 2.52 9.56
N GLN A 194 -13.07 3.40 8.62
CA GLN A 194 -13.89 3.72 7.44
C GLN A 194 -14.23 2.47 6.61
N ASN A 195 -13.24 1.61 6.36
CA ASN A 195 -13.44 0.41 5.54
C ASN A 195 -14.24 -0.70 6.25
N ASN A 196 -14.35 -0.67 7.59
CA ASN A 196 -15.10 -1.68 8.35
C ASN A 196 -16.44 -1.19 8.91
N THR A 197 -16.65 0.13 9.07
CA THR A 197 -17.98 0.70 9.41
C THR A 197 -18.88 0.86 8.19
N SER A 198 -18.32 0.85 6.99
CA SER A 198 -19.08 0.86 5.73
C SER A 198 -19.91 -0.42 5.52
N GLY A 199 -19.63 -1.49 6.27
CA GLY A 199 -20.40 -2.74 6.28
C GLY A 199 -21.80 -2.65 6.91
N SER A 200 -22.22 -1.49 7.43
CA SER A 200 -23.58 -1.27 7.96
C SER A 200 -24.48 -0.39 7.07
N ARG A 201 -24.08 -0.06 5.83
CA ARG A 201 -24.94 0.64 4.86
C ARG A 201 -24.78 0.13 3.43
N SER A 202 -25.43 -1.00 3.12
CA SER A 202 -26.14 -1.24 1.86
C SER A 202 -26.94 -2.55 1.97
N VAL A 203 -28.14 -2.45 2.52
CA VAL A 203 -29.28 -3.26 2.10
C VAL A 203 -30.14 -2.34 1.25
N SER A 204 -30.66 -2.90 0.16
CA SER A 204 -31.46 -2.34 -0.95
C SER A 204 -30.68 -1.68 -2.07
#